data_AF-A0A5B9W7K3-F1
#
_entry.id   AF-A0A5B9W7K3-F1
#
_cell.length_a   1.000
_cell.length_b   1.000
_cell.length_c   1.000
_cell.angle_alpha   90.00
_cell.angle_beta   90.00
_cell.angle_gamma   90.00
#
_symmetry.space_group_name_H-M   'P 1'
#
loop_
_entity.id
_entity.type
_entity.pdbx_description
1 polymer ?
#
loop_
_entity_poly.entity_id
_entity_poly.type
_entity_poly.pdbx_seq_one_letter_code
_entity_poly.pdbx_strand_id
1 'polypeptide(L)'
;MTRYSAHVHDPVLTRLFRAKMSDEQIAAEMNMDAQIVTRHRRRLGLGMPPPPKSAPVPRDLPSPTSPIFMAHESLGNRLQERPAGFFLDGRHVSTAAVVKEANRVRLKMGLEQFGPEAWRV
;
A
#
# COMPACT_ATOMS: atom_id res chain seq x y z
N MET A 1 20.05 -7.68 26.77
CA MET A 1 18.66 -8.09 26.48
C MET A 1 18.36 -9.39 27.19
N THR A 2 17.39 -9.38 28.11
CA THR A 2 16.97 -10.56 28.88
C THR A 2 16.20 -11.52 27.99
N ARG A 3 16.50 -12.82 28.03
CA ARG A 3 15.77 -13.84 27.24
C ARG A 3 14.39 -14.09 27.85
N TYR A 4 13.37 -14.21 27.03
CA TYR A 4 12.00 -14.46 27.49
C TYR A 4 11.83 -15.91 27.98
N SER A 5 11.30 -16.08 29.20
CA SER A 5 10.96 -17.36 29.81
C SER A 5 9.47 -17.39 30.17
N ALA A 6 8.69 -18.24 29.50
CA ALA A 6 7.23 -18.28 29.63
C ALA A 6 6.76 -18.48 31.09
N HIS A 7 7.38 -19.40 31.83
CA HIS A 7 7.00 -19.70 33.22
C HIS A 7 7.15 -18.49 34.17
N VAL A 8 8.11 -17.61 33.92
CA VAL A 8 8.39 -16.44 34.78
C VAL A 8 7.63 -15.22 34.28
N HIS A 9 7.56 -15.03 32.96
CA HIS A 9 7.09 -13.80 32.35
C HIS A 9 5.59 -13.81 32.02
N ASP A 10 4.95 -14.96 31.81
CA ASP A 10 3.51 -15.03 31.51
C ASP A 10 2.63 -14.45 32.63
N PRO A 11 2.87 -14.78 33.93
CA PRO A 11 2.07 -14.20 35.01
C PRO A 11 2.26 -12.69 35.15
N VAL A 12 3.50 -12.22 34.96
CA VAL A 12 3.86 -10.80 35.04
C VAL A 12 3.20 -10.04 33.90
N LEU A 13 3.30 -10.55 32.67
CA LEU A 13 2.70 -9.95 31.48
C LEU A 13 1.17 -9.88 31.60
N THR A 14 0.54 -10.93 32.13
CA THR A 14 -0.91 -10.95 32.41
C THR A 14 -1.30 -9.89 33.44
N ARG A 15 -0.53 -9.75 34.51
CA ARG A 15 -0.77 -8.76 35.56
C ARG A 15 -0.64 -7.32 35.05
N LEU A 16 0.43 -7.02 34.31
CA LEU A 16 0.68 -5.68 33.78
C LEU A 16 -0.36 -5.29 32.71
N PHE A 17 -0.78 -6.25 31.88
CA PHE A 17 -1.83 -6.00 30.90
C PHE A 17 -3.20 -5.73 31.57
N ARG A 18 -3.53 -6.44 32.67
CA ARG A 18 -4.73 -6.15 33.47
C ARG A 18 -4.70 -4.77 34.13
N ALA A 19 -3.51 -4.24 34.41
CA ALA A 19 -3.29 -2.87 34.86
C ALA A 19 -3.41 -1.82 33.73
N LYS A 20 -3.85 -2.22 32.52
CA LYS A 20 -4.01 -1.37 31.34
C LYS A 20 -2.73 -0.71 30.83
N MET A 21 -1.56 -1.30 31.11
CA MET A 21 -0.29 -0.82 30.57
C MET A 21 -0.17 -1.14 29.07
N SER A 22 0.45 -0.24 28.30
CA SER A 22 0.74 -0.47 26.88
C SER A 22 1.89 -1.46 26.69
N ASP A 23 1.98 -2.07 25.49
CA ASP A 23 3.05 -3.03 25.18
C ASP A 23 4.45 -2.39 25.34
N GLU A 24 4.60 -1.09 25.08
CA GLU A 24 5.85 -0.32 25.28
C GLU A 24 6.18 -0.13 26.76
N GLN A 25 5.18 0.16 27.60
CA GLN A 25 5.36 0.28 29.04
C GLN A 25 5.70 -1.07 29.68
N ILE A 26 5.04 -2.14 29.24
CA ILE A 26 5.34 -3.51 29.68
C ILE A 26 6.76 -3.90 29.26
N ALA A 27 7.17 -3.55 28.04
CA ALA A 27 8.52 -3.78 27.54
C ALA A 27 9.58 -3.05 28.36
N ALA A 28 9.35 -1.78 28.70
CA ALA A 28 10.22 -1.00 29.58
C ALA A 28 10.32 -1.61 30.99
N GLU A 29 9.18 -1.98 31.58
CA GLU A 29 9.10 -2.56 32.92
C GLU A 29 9.81 -3.92 33.00
N MET A 30 9.69 -4.75 31.96
CA MET A 30 10.30 -6.07 31.91
C MET A 30 11.73 -6.05 31.34
N ASN A 31 12.24 -4.88 30.94
CA ASN A 31 13.50 -4.70 30.22
C ASN A 31 13.63 -5.64 29.00
N MET A 32 12.57 -5.67 28.19
CA MET A 32 12.41 -6.54 27.03
C MET A 32 12.03 -5.73 25.78
N ASP A 33 12.15 -6.38 24.62
CA ASP A 33 11.71 -5.80 23.37
C ASP A 33 10.17 -5.84 23.26
N ALA A 34 9.57 -4.74 22.77
CA ALA A 34 8.12 -4.61 22.64
C ALA A 34 7.50 -5.61 21.65
N GLN A 35 8.24 -6.05 20.62
CA GLN A 35 7.78 -7.10 19.71
C GLN A 35 7.71 -8.46 20.42
N ILE A 36 8.65 -8.76 21.32
CA ILE A 36 8.63 -9.97 22.14
C ILE A 36 7.40 -9.95 23.05
N VAL A 37 7.15 -8.85 23.77
CA VAL A 37 5.96 -8.68 24.61
C VAL A 37 4.68 -8.86 23.79
N THR A 38 4.58 -8.21 22.62
CA THR A 38 3.42 -8.30 21.72
C THR A 38 3.16 -9.74 21.27
N ARG A 39 4.21 -10.46 20.85
CA ARG A 39 4.12 -11.86 20.41
C ARG A 39 3.60 -12.77 21.53
N HIS A 40 4.16 -12.65 22.74
CA HIS A 40 3.78 -13.51 23.86
C HIS A 40 2.41 -13.13 24.44
N ARG A 41 2.03 -11.85 24.42
CA ARG A 41 0.68 -11.40 24.77
C ARG A 41 -0.38 -12.01 23.85
N ARG A 42 -0.14 -12.01 22.54
CA ARG A 42 -1.02 -12.64 21.54
C ARG A 42 -1.15 -14.15 21.77
N ARG A 43 -0.04 -14.83 22.08
CA ARG A 43 -0.05 -16.26 22.43
C ARG A 43 -0.95 -16.56 23.64
N LEU A 44 -0.97 -15.66 24.63
CA LEU A 44 -1.79 -15.79 25.84
C LEU A 44 -3.25 -15.39 25.64
N GLY A 45 -3.67 -15.02 24.43
CA GLY A 45 -5.03 -14.55 24.17
C GLY A 45 -5.34 -13.18 24.78
N LEU A 46 -4.33 -12.49 25.31
CA LEU A 46 -4.45 -11.14 25.90
C LEU A 46 -4.39 -10.05 24.82
N GLY A 47 -4.68 -10.40 23.57
CA GLY A 47 -4.67 -9.51 22.42
C GLY A 47 -5.89 -8.60 22.40
N MET A 48 -5.67 -7.31 22.14
CA MET A 48 -6.67 -6.57 21.35
C MET A 48 -6.79 -7.33 20.02
N PRO A 49 -8.00 -7.49 19.43
CA PRO A 49 -8.10 -8.06 18.09
C PRO A 49 -7.08 -7.33 17.20
N PRO A 50 -6.32 -8.05 16.36
CA PRO A 50 -5.42 -7.38 15.45
C PRO A 50 -6.23 -6.29 14.75
N PRO A 51 -5.70 -5.06 14.57
CA PRO A 51 -6.33 -4.15 13.63
C PRO A 51 -6.55 -5.00 12.37
N PRO A 52 -7.77 -5.03 11.80
CA PRO A 52 -8.06 -5.87 10.65
C PRO A 52 -6.89 -5.66 9.71
N LYS A 53 -6.19 -6.76 9.34
CA LYS A 53 -5.10 -6.71 8.34
C LYS A 53 -5.62 -5.74 7.32
N SER A 54 -4.98 -4.57 7.19
CA SER A 54 -5.48 -3.52 6.32
C SER A 54 -5.84 -4.25 5.05
N ALA A 55 -7.14 -4.35 4.74
CA ALA A 55 -7.55 -4.96 3.49
C ALA A 55 -6.64 -4.28 2.46
N PRO A 56 -6.03 -5.03 1.52
CA PRO A 56 -5.19 -4.39 0.50
C PRO A 56 -5.96 -3.17 0.06
N VAL A 57 -5.41 -1.97 0.32
CA VAL A 57 -6.09 -0.69 0.10
C VAL A 57 -6.87 -0.91 -1.17
N PRO A 58 -8.21 -0.78 -1.19
CA PRO A 58 -8.97 -1.02 -2.40
C PRO A 58 -8.18 -0.32 -3.48
N ARG A 59 -7.58 -1.10 -4.41
CA ARG A 59 -7.00 -0.48 -5.59
C ARG A 59 -8.20 0.26 -6.10
N ASP A 60 -8.20 1.58 -5.96
CA ASP A 60 -9.24 2.42 -6.51
C ASP A 60 -9.44 1.82 -7.90
N LEU A 61 -10.59 1.17 -8.12
CA LEU A 61 -10.98 0.80 -9.46
C LEU A 61 -10.83 2.12 -10.17
N PRO A 62 -9.83 2.29 -11.05
CA PRO A 62 -9.54 3.60 -11.57
C PRO A 62 -10.85 4.01 -12.20
N SER A 63 -11.43 5.10 -11.67
CA SER A 63 -12.61 5.67 -12.28
C SER A 63 -12.33 5.67 -13.78
N PRO A 64 -13.20 5.10 -14.63
CA PRO A 64 -12.92 4.94 -16.06
C PRO A 64 -12.57 6.26 -16.76
N THR A 65 -12.72 7.38 -16.05
CA THR A 65 -12.30 8.74 -16.37
C THR A 65 -10.79 9.03 -16.21
N SER A 66 -9.93 8.12 -15.73
CA SER A 66 -8.48 8.41 -15.63
C SER A 66 -7.84 8.42 -17.03
N PRO A 67 -7.30 9.56 -17.52
CA PRO A 67 -6.72 9.64 -18.86
C PRO A 67 -5.57 8.65 -19.08
N ILE A 68 -4.81 8.32 -18.04
CA ILE A 68 -3.71 7.34 -18.16
C ILE A 68 -4.23 5.93 -18.38
N PHE A 69 -5.36 5.57 -17.77
CA PHE A 69 -5.97 4.26 -18.00
C PHE A 69 -6.46 4.13 -19.45
N MET A 70 -7.18 5.14 -19.95
CA MET A 70 -7.62 5.17 -21.35
C MET A 70 -6.43 5.17 -22.34
N ALA A 71 -5.31 5.80 -21.95
CA ALA A 71 -4.09 5.74 -22.74
C ALA A 71 -3.47 4.34 -22.75
N HIS A 72 -3.52 3.63 -21.62
CA HIS A 72 -3.05 2.25 -21.52
C HIS A 72 -3.89 1.29 -22.37
N GLU A 73 -5.22 1.46 -22.42
CA GLU A 73 -6.08 0.68 -23.32
C GLU A 73 -5.80 0.98 -24.80
N SER A 74 -5.58 2.26 -25.13
CA SER A 74 -5.38 2.68 -26.53
C SER A 74 -3.99 2.34 -27.07
N LEU A 75 -2.96 2.37 -26.22
CA LEU A 75 -1.56 2.14 -26.60
C LEU A 75 -1.09 0.69 -26.33
N GLY A 76 -1.77 -0.02 -25.43
CA GLY A 76 -1.43 -1.39 -25.04
C GLY A 76 0.03 -1.54 -24.64
N ASN A 77 0.72 -2.51 -25.23
CA ASN A 77 2.12 -2.85 -24.91
C ASN A 77 3.14 -1.75 -25.26
N ARG A 78 2.74 -0.70 -26.00
CA ARG A 78 3.61 0.44 -26.31
C ARG A 78 3.85 1.33 -25.08
N LEU A 79 2.88 1.38 -24.16
CA LEU A 79 2.99 2.11 -22.91
C LEU A 79 3.48 1.17 -21.80
N GLN A 80 4.63 1.49 -21.21
CA GLN A 80 5.17 0.78 -20.06
C GLN A 80 5.26 1.72 -18.87
N GLU A 81 4.67 1.34 -17.75
CA GLU A 81 4.85 2.01 -16.48
C GLU A 81 6.03 1.37 -15.74
N ARG A 82 7.04 2.18 -15.40
CA ARG A 82 8.20 1.76 -14.59
C ARG A 82 8.30 2.68 -13.37
N PRO A 83 9.04 2.30 -12.32
CA PRO A 83 9.23 3.17 -11.15
C PRO A 83 9.80 4.56 -11.47
N ALA A 84 10.48 4.71 -12.61
CA ALA A 84 11.03 5.97 -13.09
C ALA A 84 10.04 6.83 -13.90
N GLY A 85 8.81 6.36 -14.16
CA GLY A 85 7.77 7.06 -14.92
C GLY A 85 7.24 6.25 -16.12
N PHE A 86 6.63 6.96 -17.07
CA PHE A 86 6.01 6.35 -18.24
C PHE A 86 6.98 6.27 -19.42
N PHE A 87 6.93 5.15 -20.13
CA PHE A 87 7.75 4.89 -21.30
C PHE A 87 6.86 4.53 -22.48
N LEU A 88 7.06 5.21 -23.61
CA LEU A 88 6.38 4.93 -24.87
C LEU A 88 7.42 4.44 -25.87
N ASP A 89 7.27 3.19 -26.33
CA ASP A 89 8.24 2.51 -27.20
C ASP A 89 9.69 2.57 -26.66
N GLY A 90 9.83 2.48 -25.33
CA GLY A 90 11.12 2.54 -24.63
C GLY A 90 11.68 3.96 -24.38
N ARG A 91 10.99 5.03 -24.80
CA ARG A 91 11.38 6.41 -24.52
C ARG A 91 10.62 6.94 -23.31
N HIS A 92 11.33 7.55 -22.36
CA HIS A 92 10.69 8.20 -21.22
C HIS A 92 9.87 9.40 -21.70
N VAL A 93 8.61 9.45 -21.26
CA VAL A 93 7.65 10.48 -21.69
C VAL A 93 6.81 10.93 -20.50
N SER A 94 6.31 12.16 -20.57
CA SER A 94 5.39 12.69 -19.57
C SER A 94 3.98 12.14 -19.75
N THR A 95 3.20 12.16 -18.67
CA THR A 95 1.78 11.80 -18.63
C THR A 95 0.97 12.49 -19.75
N ALA A 96 1.22 13.78 -20.00
CA ALA A 96 0.55 14.54 -21.06
C ALA A 96 0.93 14.04 -22.46
N ALA A 97 2.19 13.68 -22.70
CA ALA A 97 2.65 13.15 -23.99
C ALA A 97 2.04 11.76 -24.27
N VAL A 98 1.92 10.92 -23.23
CA VAL A 98 1.24 9.62 -23.32
C VAL A 98 -0.22 9.78 -23.76
N VAL A 99 -0.96 10.70 -23.13
CA VAL A 99 -2.36 10.95 -23.46
C VAL A 99 -2.53 11.53 -24.87
N LYS A 100 -1.64 12.44 -25.29
CA LYS A 100 -1.64 12.97 -26.67
C LYS A 100 -1.43 11.87 -27.71
N GLU A 101 -0.47 10.98 -27.48
CA GLU A 101 -0.21 9.88 -28.40
C GLU A 101 -1.38 8.88 -28.43
N ALA A 102 -2.00 8.60 -27.28
CA ALA A 102 -3.22 7.79 -27.22
C ALA A 102 -4.39 8.42 -27.98
N ASN A 103 -4.62 9.72 -27.81
CA ASN A 103 -5.64 10.47 -28.56
C ASN A 103 -5.36 10.45 -30.07
N ARG A 104 -4.09 10.52 -30.48
CA ARG A 104 -3.69 10.40 -31.90
C ARG A 104 -4.04 9.03 -32.49
N VAL A 105 -3.86 7.96 -31.72
CA VAL A 105 -4.24 6.60 -32.14
C VAL A 105 -5.77 6.46 -32.21
N ARG A 106 -6.49 7.00 -31.23
CA ARG A 106 -7.96 6.98 -31.18
C ARG A 106 -8.60 7.74 -32.34
N LEU A 107 -8.09 8.92 -32.69
CA LEU A 107 -8.56 9.67 -33.85
C LEU A 107 -8.42 8.88 -35.15
N LYS A 108 -7.31 8.15 -35.33
CA LYS A 108 -7.14 7.26 -36.49
C LYS A 108 -8.14 6.11 -36.52
N MET A 109 -8.65 5.70 -35.36
CA MET A 109 -9.68 4.68 -35.21
C MET A 109 -11.11 5.25 -35.23
N GLY A 110 -11.28 6.57 -35.42
CA GLY A 110 -12.58 7.23 -35.39
C GLY A 110 -13.20 7.37 -34.01
N LEU A 111 -12.41 7.25 -32.94
CA LEU A 111 -12.85 7.36 -31.55
C LEU A 111 -12.66 8.77 -31.01
N GLU A 112 -13.50 9.15 -30.03
CA GLU A 112 -13.39 10.45 -29.35
C GLU A 112 -12.11 10.57 -28.51
N GLN A 113 -11.61 11.80 -28.44
CA GLN A 113 -10.46 12.17 -27.61
C GLN A 113 -10.86 12.30 -26.15
N PHE A 114 -9.94 12.01 -25.23
CA PHE A 114 -10.19 12.06 -23.79
C PHE A 114 -9.15 12.92 -23.05
N GLY A 115 -9.49 13.28 -21.81
CA GLY A 115 -8.64 14.08 -20.93
C GLY A 115 -8.81 15.59 -21.10
N PRO A 116 -8.00 16.38 -20.36
CA PRO A 116 -7.99 17.84 -20.43
C PRO A 116 -7.72 18.36 -21.85
N GLU A 117 -8.30 19.50 -22.22
CA GLU A 117 -8.13 20.08 -23.57
C GLU A 117 -6.65 20.30 -23.93
N ALA A 118 -5.81 20.67 -22.97
CA ALA A 118 -4.36 20.83 -23.17
C ALA A 118 -3.63 19.55 -23.61
N TRP A 119 -4.24 18.37 -23.42
CA TRP A 119 -3.69 17.05 -23.72
C TRP A 119 -4.36 16.38 -24.93
N ARG A 120 -5.29 17.07 -25.58
CA ARG A 120 -5.87 16.68 -26.87
C ARG A 120 -4.91 17.07 -28.01
N VAL A 121 -5.08 16.45 -29.18
CA VAL A 121 -4.26 16.61 -30.40
C VAL A 121 -5.09 16.97 -31.60
#